data_AF-A0A957NKL1-F1
#
_entry.id   AF-A0A957NKL1-F1
#
_cell.length_a   1.000
_cell.length_b   1.000
_cell.length_c   1.000
_cell.angle_alpha   90.00
_cell.angle_beta   90.00
_cell.angle_gamma   90.00
#
_symmetry.space_group_name_H-M   'P 1'
#
loop_
_entity.id
_entity.type
_entity.pdbx_description
1 polymer ?
#
loop_
_entity_poly.entity_id
_entity_poly.type
_entity_poly.pdbx_seq_one_letter_code
_entity_poly.pdbx_strand_id
1 'polypeptide(L)' 'MAIQTFDSLYDLSEHFDSPVFEDIADDSLLVHEQMHSIWHRYRWTHGKREIRYQETLSGELPIMVQIHPKL' A
#
# COMPACT_ATOMS: atom_id res chain seq x y z
N MET A 1 13.91 -1.39 -2.96
CA MET A 1 14.06 -1.49 -1.48
C MET A 1 12.87 -0.73 -0.90
N ALA A 2 11.86 -1.42 -0.37
CA ALA A 2 10.64 -0.75 0.07
C ALA A 2 10.92 0.14 1.30
N ILE A 3 10.44 1.39 1.29
CA ILE A 3 10.43 2.22 2.49
C ILE A 3 9.56 1.53 3.56
N GLN A 4 10.06 1.47 4.79
CA GLN A 4 9.44 0.71 5.87
C GLN A 4 8.15 1.34 6.39
N THR A 5 8.01 2.67 6.33
CA THR A 5 6.89 3.40 6.91
C THR A 5 6.51 4.66 6.13
N PHE A 6 5.23 5.00 6.10
CA PHE A 6 4.68 6.25 5.54
C PHE A 6 3.70 6.90 6.52
N ASP A 7 3.55 8.22 6.47
CA ASP A 7 2.67 8.97 7.39
C ASP A 7 1.24 9.14 6.85
N SER A 8 1.06 8.95 5.53
CA SER A 8 -0.24 9.07 4.88
C SER A 8 -0.35 8.20 3.61
N LEU A 9 -1.60 7.98 3.15
CA LEU A 9 -1.87 7.35 1.86
C LEU A 9 -1.30 8.15 0.69
N TYR A 10 -1.22 9.46 0.84
CA TYR A 10 -0.66 10.37 -0.16
C TYR A 10 0.84 10.12 -0.32
N ASP A 11 1.59 10.06 0.79
CA ASP A 11 3.04 9.79 0.76
C ASP A 11 3.35 8.41 0.15
N LEU A 12 2.54 7.40 0.50
CA LEU A 12 2.66 6.06 -0.07
C LEU A 12 2.42 6.08 -1.60
N SER A 13 1.37 6.77 -2.04
CA SER A 13 1.04 6.87 -3.46
C SER A 13 2.12 7.61 -4.26
N GLU A 14 2.57 8.76 -3.74
CA GLU A 14 3.60 9.60 -4.39
C GLU A 14 4.93 8.87 -4.50
N HIS A 15 5.34 8.11 -3.46
CA HIS A 15 6.61 7.39 -3.49
C HIS A 15 6.71 6.36 -4.61
N PHE A 16 5.62 5.65 -4.89
CA PHE A 16 5.58 4.61 -5.91
C PHE A 16 5.04 5.10 -7.26
N ASP A 17 4.63 6.37 -7.36
CA ASP A 17 3.90 6.93 -8.50
C ASP A 17 2.74 6.00 -8.94
N SER A 18 1.99 5.51 -7.96
CA SER A 18 0.97 4.49 -8.14
C SER A 18 -0.23 4.75 -7.24
N PRO A 19 -1.46 4.41 -7.69
CA PRO A 19 -2.61 4.35 -6.81
C PRO A 19 -2.37 3.38 -5.66
N VAL A 20 -3.02 3.66 -4.53
CA VAL A 20 -3.11 2.75 -3.39
C VAL A 20 -4.44 2.01 -3.49
N PHE A 21 -4.39 0.72 -3.18
CA PHE A 21 -5.54 -0.17 -3.14
C PHE A 21 -5.75 -0.67 -1.72
N GLU A 22 -7.00 -0.99 -1.38
CA GLU A 22 -7.35 -1.61 -0.11
C GLU A 22 -7.85 -3.04 -0.38
N ASP A 23 -7.30 -4.01 0.35
CA ASP A 23 -7.75 -5.39 0.38
C ASP A 23 -9.09 -5.47 1.11
N ILE A 24 -10.12 -5.99 0.45
CA ILE A 24 -11.46 -6.06 1.03
C ILE A 24 -11.57 -7.10 2.16
N ALA A 25 -10.58 -7.99 2.31
CA ALA A 25 -10.62 -9.06 3.29
C ALA A 25 -10.04 -8.65 4.65
N ASP A 26 -9.03 -7.79 4.67
CA ASP A 26 -8.27 -7.49 5.89
C ASP A 26 -7.87 -6.01 6.07
N ASP A 27 -8.39 -5.12 5.22
CA ASP A 27 -8.10 -3.68 5.20
C ASP A 27 -6.60 -3.36 5.03
N SER A 28 -5.82 -4.29 4.45
CA SER A 28 -4.43 -4.03 4.09
C SER A 28 -4.34 -3.13 2.86
N LEU A 29 -3.27 -2.34 2.81
CA LEU A 29 -3.00 -1.41 1.73
C LEU A 29 -2.04 -2.04 0.74
N LEU A 30 -2.35 -1.97 -0.55
CA LEU A 30 -1.51 -2.49 -1.62
C LEU A 30 -1.07 -1.35 -2.54
N VAL A 31 0.17 -1.41 -2.99
CA VAL A 31 0.72 -0.47 -3.97
C VAL A 31 1.60 -1.21 -4.97
N HIS A 32 1.55 -0.78 -6.23
CA HIS A 32 2.31 -1.39 -7.31
C HIS A 32 3.57 -0.58 -7.61
N GLU A 33 4.74 -1.20 -7.44
CA GLU A 33 6.02 -0.69 -7.93
C GLU A 33 6.16 -1.03 -9.42
N GLN A 34 5.88 -0.06 -10.28
CA GLN A 34 5.84 -0.29 -11.74
C GLN A 34 7.20 -0.70 -12.33
N MET A 35 8.31 -0.19 -11.78
CA MET A 35 9.66 -0.42 -12.33
C MET A 35 10.04 -1.91 -12.34
N HIS A 36 9.67 -2.64 -11.30
CA HIS A 36 9.97 -4.06 -11.15
C HIS A 36 8.72 -4.95 -11.32
N SER A 37 7.55 -4.34 -11.57
CA SER A 37 6.25 -5.01 -11.61
C SER A 37 5.93 -5.76 -10.31
N ILE A 38 6.20 -5.15 -9.17
CA ILE A 38 6.09 -5.77 -7.85
C ILE A 38 4.95 -5.15 -7.05
N TRP A 39 4.22 -5.98 -6.30
CA TRP A 39 3.19 -5.51 -5.37
C TRP A 39 3.70 -5.54 -3.93
N HIS A 40 3.52 -4.43 -3.23
CA HIS A 40 3.84 -4.32 -1.81
C HIS A 40 2.57 -4.19 -1.00
N ARG A 41 2.53 -4.92 0.12
CA ARG A 41 1.47 -4.85 1.13
C ARG A 41 1.95 -4.06 2.33
N TYR A 42 1.09 -3.14 2.76
CA TYR A 42 1.25 -2.26 3.89
C TYR A 42 0.04 -2.41 4.82
N ARG A 43 0.20 -2.05 6.10
CA ARG A 43 -0.90 -2.03 7.06
C ARG A 43 -1.00 -0.68 7.73
N TRP A 44 -2.19 -0.12 7.71
CA TRP A 44 -2.52 1.03 8.53
C TRP A 44 -3.00 0.56 9.90
N THR A 45 -2.29 0.94 10.97
CA THR A 45 -2.73 0.63 12.33
C THR A 45 -3.54 1.80 12.88
N HIS A 46 -4.86 1.61 13.06
CA HIS A 46 -5.73 2.60 13.71
C HIS A 46 -5.14 3.09 15.04
N GLY A 47 -5.05 4.41 15.22
CA GLY A 47 -4.45 5.05 16.39
C GLY A 47 -2.94 5.26 16.31
N LYS A 48 -2.27 4.75 15.27
CA LYS A 48 -0.89 5.12 14.91
C LYS A 48 -0.91 5.94 13.62
N ARG A 49 -0.05 6.96 13.55
CA ARG A 49 0.08 7.83 12.36
C ARG A 49 0.99 7.23 11.29
N GLU A 50 1.16 5.91 11.28
CA GLU A 50 2.13 5.24 10.41
C GLU A 50 1.45 4.08 9.66
N ILE A 51 1.64 4.08 8.34
CA ILE A 51 1.42 2.96 7.44
C ILE A 51 2.72 2.17 7.40
N ARG A 52 2.67 0.87 7.69
CA ARG A 52 3.88 0.04 7.85
C ARG A 52 3.95 -1.03 6.78
N TYR A 53 5.14 -1.23 6.23
CA TYR A 53 5.40 -2.32 5.31
C TYR A 53 5.16 -3.66 6.01
N GLN A 54 4.46 -4.56 5.33
CA GLN A 54 4.28 -5.94 5.77
C GLN A 54 5.11 -6.89 4.93
N GLU A 55 4.85 -6.91 3.62
CA GLU A 55 5.46 -7.89 2.73
C GLU A 55 5.42 -7.43 1.27
N THR A 56 6.16 -8.16 0.45
CA THR A 56 6.10 -8.08 -1.00
C THR A 56 5.37 -9.31 -1.49
N LEU A 57 4.30 -9.10 -2.25
CA LEU A 57 3.47 -10.19 -2.74
C LEU A 57 4.18 -10.89 -3.90
N SER A 58 4.13 -12.22 -3.87
CA SER A 58 4.55 -13.08 -4.98
C SER A 58 3.42 -14.07 -5.25
N GLY A 59 2.77 -13.96 -6.41
CA GLY A 59 1.65 -14.82 -6.79
C GLY A 59 0.34 -14.07 -7.02
N GLU A 60 -0.77 -14.70 -6.64
CA GLU A 60 -2.12 -14.18 -6.86
C GLU A 60 -2.40 -12.96 -5.98
N LEU A 61 -2.99 -11.92 -6.59
CA LEU A 61 -3.36 -10.70 -5.90
C LEU A 61 -4.74 -10.84 -5.26
N PRO A 62 -4.95 -10.28 -4.07
CA PRO A 62 -6.26 -10.29 -3.44
C PRO A 62 -7.25 -9.43 -4.24
N ILE A 63 -8.54 -9.60 -3.94
CA ILE A 63 -9.56 -8.68 -4.42
C ILE A 63 -9.37 -7.36 -3.69
N MET A 64 -9.17 -6.29 -4.45
CA MET A 64 -8.84 -4.99 -3.89
C MET A 64 -9.59 -3.88 -4.61
N VAL A 65 -9.83 -2.79 -3.89
CA VAL A 65 -10.49 -1.58 -4.41
C VAL A 65 -9.51 -0.42 -4.41
N GLN A 66 -9.53 0.38 -5.46
CA GLN A 66 -8.71 1.59 -5.49
C GLN A 66 -9.24 2.59 -4.46
N ILE A 67 -8.34 3.10 -3.62
CA ILE A 67 -8.66 4.17 -2.67
C ILE A 67 -7.94 5.45 -3.07
N HIS A 68 -8.64 6.57 -2.94
CA HIS A 68 -8.04 7.88 -3.16
C HIS A 68 -7.61 8.49 -1.82
N PRO A 69 -6.38 9.02 -1.70
CA PRO A 69 -6.03 9.85 -0.56
C PRO A 69 -7.02 11.01 -0.50
N LYS A 70 -7.67 11.21 0.64
CA LYS A 70 -8.46 12.43 0.86
C LYS A 70 -7.48 13.60 0.94
N LEU A 71 -7.63 14.56 0.03
CA LEU A 71 -6.90 15.84 -0.01
C LEU A 71 -7.03 16.59 1.32
#